data_AF-A0A537Y6A4-F1
#
_entry.id   AF-A0A537Y6A4-F1
#
_cell.length_a   1.000
_cell.length_b   1.000
_cell.length_c   1.000
_cell.angle_alpha   90.00
_cell.angle_beta   90.00
_cell.angle_gamma   90.00
#
_symmetry.space_group_name_H-M   'P 1'
#
loop_
_entity.id
_entity.type
_entity.pdbx_description
1 polymer ?
#
loop_
_entity_poly.entity_id
_entity_poly.type
_entity_poly.pdbx_seq_one_letter_code
_entity_poly.pdbx_strand_id
1 'polypeptide(L)' 'MTSIDRRRYAELYGPTVGDRVRLGDTDLWISPTEDRCSPSGPGDETVFGGGKVVRESMGQAMFSTVDLV' A
#
# COMPACT_ATOMS: atom_id res chain seq x y z
N MET A 1 -12.50 -7.75 -14.67
CA MET A 1 -11.51 -6.91 -13.96
C MET A 1 -12.23 -5.71 -13.39
N THR A 2 -11.96 -5.39 -12.14
CA THR A 2 -12.53 -4.22 -11.45
C THR A 2 -11.50 -3.11 -11.47
N SER A 3 -11.93 -1.87 -11.63
CA SER A 3 -11.04 -0.70 -11.59
C SER A 3 -11.38 0.19 -10.41
N ILE A 4 -10.40 0.96 -9.98
CA ILE A 4 -10.53 2.01 -8.97
C ILE A 4 -10.00 3.31 -9.57
N ASP A 5 -10.66 4.42 -9.24
CA ASP A 5 -10.16 5.74 -9.59
C ASP A 5 -8.80 6.00 -8.91
N ARG A 6 -7.87 6.62 -9.64
CA ARG A 6 -6.49 6.83 -9.18
C ARG A 6 -6.41 7.74 -7.96
N ARG A 7 -7.26 8.78 -7.87
CA ARG A 7 -7.30 9.66 -6.70
C ARG A 7 -7.84 8.89 -5.49
N ARG A 8 -8.88 8.09 -5.68
CA ARG A 8 -9.42 7.24 -4.59
C ARG A 8 -8.41 6.20 -4.11
N TYR A 9 -7.62 5.63 -5.02
CA TYR A 9 -6.52 4.74 -4.65
C TYR A 9 -5.49 5.47 -3.77
N ALA A 10 -5.06 6.66 -4.17
CA ALA A 10 -4.10 7.46 -3.40
C ALA A 10 -4.63 7.86 -2.01
N GLU A 11 -5.93 8.11 -1.88
CA GLU A 11 -6.58 8.39 -0.59
C GLU A 11 -6.60 7.17 0.36
N LEU A 12 -6.62 5.94 -0.18
CA LEU A 12 -6.68 4.70 0.60
C LEU A 12 -5.30 4.11 0.93
N TYR A 13 -4.40 4.12 -0.05
CA TYR A 13 -3.13 3.38 0.00
C TYR A 13 -1.91 4.27 -0.14
N GLY A 14 -2.10 5.56 -0.43
CA GLY A 14 -1.03 6.49 -0.69
C GLY A 14 -0.62 6.57 -2.18
N PRO A 15 0.28 7.51 -2.52
CA PRO A 15 0.74 7.75 -3.88
C PRO A 15 1.58 6.60 -4.42
N THR A 16 1.46 6.32 -5.72
CA THR A 16 2.23 5.30 -6.44
C THR A 16 3.01 5.90 -7.62
N VAL A 17 3.71 5.08 -8.40
CA VAL A 17 4.52 5.50 -9.55
C VAL A 17 3.68 6.33 -10.52
N GLY A 18 4.17 7.54 -10.83
CA GLY A 18 3.48 8.53 -11.66
C GLY A 18 2.81 9.65 -10.87
N ASP A 19 2.64 9.50 -9.56
CA ASP A 19 2.13 10.56 -8.70
C ASP A 19 3.26 11.50 -8.23
N ARG A 20 2.88 12.69 -7.74
CA ARG A 20 3.82 13.66 -7.15
C ARG A 20 3.30 14.17 -5.82
N VAL A 21 4.20 14.32 -4.86
CA VAL A 21 3.91 14.86 -3.53
C VAL A 21 4.78 16.08 -3.27
N ARG A 22 4.18 17.16 -2.77
CA ARG A 22 4.89 18.37 -2.36
C ARG A 22 5.45 18.20 -0.96
N LEU A 23 6.68 18.64 -0.74
CA LEU A 23 7.32 18.59 0.59
C LEU A 23 6.96 19.85 1.39
N GLY A 24 5.94 19.74 2.24
CA GLY A 24 5.46 20.86 3.05
C GLY A 24 4.96 22.02 2.19
N ASP A 25 5.35 23.23 2.56
CA ASP A 25 5.06 24.49 1.86
C ASP A 25 6.16 24.93 0.88
N THR A 26 7.18 24.09 0.67
CA THR A 26 8.30 24.36 -0.23
C THR A 26 7.95 24.09 -1.70
N ASP A 27 8.76 24.56 -2.64
CA ASP A 27 8.59 24.23 -4.07
C ASP A 27 9.25 22.91 -4.48
N LEU A 28 9.56 22.04 -3.51
CA LEU A 28 10.11 20.71 -3.78
C LEU A 28 9.00 19.68 -3.98
N TRP A 29 9.13 18.91 -5.07
CA TRP A 29 8.23 17.82 -5.44
C TRP A 29 9.00 16.52 -5.55
N ILE A 30 8.45 15.45 -4.97
CA ILE A 30 8.99 14.10 -5.07
C ILE A 30 8.02 13.21 -5.86
N SER A 31 8.57 12.21 -6.56
CA SER A 31 7.79 11.20 -7.29
C SER A 31 8.29 9.81 -6.89
N PRO A 32 7.41 8.85 -6.56
CA PRO A 32 7.81 7.46 -6.36
C PRO A 32 8.46 6.90 -7.62
N THR A 33 9.62 6.28 -7.47
CA THR A 33 10.37 5.68 -8.60
C THR A 33 10.00 4.21 -8.84
N GLU A 34 9.51 3.53 -7.81
CA GLU A 34 9.12 2.13 -7.82
C GLU A 34 8.01 1.90 -6.79
N ASP A 35 7.02 1.07 -7.11
CA ASP A 35 6.02 0.58 -6.16
C ASP A 35 6.20 -0.93 -5.98
N ARG A 36 6.67 -1.33 -4.80
CA ARG A 36 6.91 -2.74 -4.44
C ARG A 36 5.73 -3.39 -3.74
N CYS A 37 4.71 -2.63 -3.36
CA CYS A 37 3.50 -3.20 -2.77
C CYS A 37 2.62 -3.86 -3.84
N SER A 38 2.73 -3.41 -5.09
CA SER A 38 1.88 -3.82 -6.21
C SER A 38 2.71 -4.30 -7.43
N PRO A 39 3.65 -5.26 -7.29
CA PRO A 39 4.48 -5.72 -8.42
C PRO A 39 3.67 -6.41 -9.53
N SER A 40 2.49 -6.97 -9.21
CA SER A 40 1.57 -7.62 -10.16
C SER A 40 0.37 -6.73 -10.56
N GLY A 41 0.34 -5.49 -10.07
CA GLY A 41 -0.81 -4.58 -10.21
C GLY A 41 -1.62 -4.43 -8.90
N PRO A 42 -2.49 -3.41 -8.84
CA PRO A 42 -3.16 -3.01 -7.61
C PRO A 42 -4.22 -4.03 -7.16
N GLY A 43 -4.40 -4.17 -5.84
CA GLY A 43 -5.42 -5.01 -5.22
C GLY A 43 -4.95 -5.86 -4.04
N ASP A 44 -3.64 -6.04 -3.87
CA ASP A 44 -3.03 -6.85 -2.80
C ASP A 44 -2.39 -5.99 -1.69
N GLU A 45 -2.74 -4.71 -1.62
CA GLU A 45 -2.18 -3.79 -0.64
C GLU A 45 -2.54 -4.21 0.79
N THR A 46 -1.55 -4.21 1.68
CA THR A 46 -1.73 -4.65 3.05
C THR A 46 -2.05 -3.47 3.97
N VAL A 47 -3.25 -3.47 4.55
CA VAL A 47 -3.72 -2.44 5.48
C VAL A 47 -4.24 -3.07 6.77
N PHE A 48 -3.88 -2.48 7.91
CA PHE A 48 -4.37 -2.87 9.23
C PHE A 48 -5.65 -2.11 9.63
N GLY A 49 -6.54 -2.76 10.38
CA GLY A 49 -7.78 -2.18 10.89
C GLY A 49 -8.92 -3.19 10.94
N GLY A 50 -10.06 -2.79 11.54
CA GLY A 50 -11.24 -3.63 11.66
C GLY A 50 -11.75 -4.08 10.28
N GLY A 51 -11.78 -5.39 10.04
CA GLY A 51 -12.23 -5.98 8.77
C GLY A 51 -11.29 -5.75 7.57
N LYS A 52 -10.03 -5.38 7.81
CA LYS A 52 -9.01 -5.16 6.77
C LYS A 52 -8.12 -6.39 6.55
N VAL A 53 -7.06 -6.22 5.76
CA VAL A 53 -6.21 -7.30 5.23
C VAL A 53 -5.35 -7.95 6.31
N VAL A 54 -4.75 -7.15 7.22
CA VAL A 54 -3.91 -7.67 8.30
C VAL A 54 -4.79 -8.26 9.39
N ARG A 55 -5.03 -9.56 9.29
CA ARG A 55 -5.78 -10.38 10.26
C ARG A 55 -5.41 -11.84 10.09
N GLU A 56 -5.73 -12.62 11.12
CA GLU A 56 -5.66 -14.07 11.10
C GLU A 56 -6.42 -14.62 9.88
N SER A 57 -5.87 -15.70 9.29
CA SER A 57 -6.36 -16.34 8.06
C SER A 57 -6.31 -15.47 6.77
N MET A 58 -5.66 -14.30 6.78
CA MET A 58 -5.47 -13.44 5.60
C MET A 58 -4.02 -12.97 5.47
N GLY A 59 -3.76 -11.66 5.58
CA GLY A 59 -2.43 -11.07 5.39
C GLY A 59 -1.46 -11.29 6.55
N GLN A 60 -1.86 -11.98 7.62
CA GLN A 60 -1.00 -12.34 8.74
C GLN A 60 -0.65 -13.83 8.71
N ALA A 61 0.64 -14.14 8.81
CA ALA A 61 1.12 -15.51 8.90
C ALA A 61 0.62 -16.24 10.16
N MET A 62 0.48 -17.55 10.06
CA MET A 62 0.07 -18.44 11.17
C MET A 62 1.19 -18.74 12.16
N PHE A 63 2.42 -18.41 11.81
CA PHE A 63 3.61 -18.60 12.62
C PHE A 63 4.19 -17.26 13.05
N SER A 64 4.86 -17.30 14.19
CA SER A 64 5.52 -16.17 14.82
C SER A 64 7.01 -16.45 14.96
N THR A 65 7.77 -15.47 15.44
CA THR A 65 9.23 -15.61 15.61
C THR A 65 9.63 -16.81 16.46
N VAL A 66 8.82 -17.20 17.45
CA VAL A 66 9.14 -18.35 18.33
C VAL A 66 8.93 -19.70 17.65
N ASP A 67 8.17 -19.76 16.56
CA ASP A 67 7.93 -20.99 15.79
C ASP A 67 9.05 -21.27 14.77
N LEU A 68 10.00 -20.34 14.62
CA LEU A 68 11.11 -20.42 13.66
C LEU A 68 12.44 -20.86 14.30
N VAL A 69 12.45 -21.15 15.60
CA VAL A 69 13.62 -21.59 16.39
C VAL A 69 13.48 -23.07 16.73
#